data_AF-A0A0D6EJF5-F1
#
_entry.id   AF-A0A0D6EJF5-F1
#
_cell.length_a   1.000
_cell.length_b   1.000
_cell.length_c   1.000
_cell.angle_alpha   90.00
_cell.angle_beta   90.00
_cell.angle_gamma   90.00
#
_symmetry.space_group_name_H-M   'P 1'
#
loop_
_entity.id
_entity.type
_entity.pdbx_description
1 polymer ?
#
loop_
_entity_poly.entity_id
_entity_poly.type
_entity_poly.pdbx_seq_one_letter_code
_entity_poly.pdbx_strand_id
1 'polypeptide(L)'
;MVAKTSSQPTQAEITIRCCSDIVRRLLEAHENGESVNLNALKTQVAKKHGSKIVPRLVDIISAVPQEVRDILLPKLRAKPVEFIIMGGTFMSLAESYRSEFISQLHNSLSGFTGNDVDEAVRLEERTKLILSLLSYAEQAKTKCIGITIETRPDYCLKPHLSSMLRYGCTRLEPDELELIRRDYVANGGWETFLSYEDPERDILVGLLRLRKCTEAGTFREELLKDGQSSMVRELH
;
A
#
# COMPACT_ATOMS: atom_id res chain seq x y z
N MET A 1 -59.32 17.71 26.02
CA MET A 1 -57.96 17.31 26.44
C MET A 1 -57.29 16.65 25.25
N VAL A 2 -56.40 17.37 24.55
CA VAL A 2 -55.62 16.81 23.43
C VAL A 2 -54.37 16.17 24.03
N ALA A 3 -54.32 14.84 24.02
CA ALA A 3 -53.17 14.08 24.51
C ALA A 3 -51.98 14.31 23.57
N LYS A 4 -50.89 14.88 24.11
CA LYS A 4 -49.59 14.95 23.43
C LYS A 4 -49.02 13.53 23.36
N THR A 5 -49.13 12.89 22.20
CA THR A 5 -48.39 11.67 21.87
C THR A 5 -46.93 12.04 21.61
N SER A 6 -46.09 11.99 22.65
CA SER A 6 -44.63 11.98 22.47
C SER A 6 -44.19 10.56 22.09
N SER A 7 -44.37 10.18 20.82
CA SER A 7 -43.84 8.92 20.29
C SER A 7 -42.31 8.96 20.36
N GLN A 8 -41.69 7.94 20.97
CA GLN A 8 -40.24 7.82 20.95
C GLN A 8 -39.73 7.79 19.49
N PRO A 9 -38.68 8.56 19.16
CA PRO A 9 -38.18 8.63 17.80
C PRO A 9 -37.65 7.27 17.36
N THR A 10 -37.97 6.90 16.13
CA THR A 10 -37.50 5.67 15.49
C THR A 10 -35.98 5.69 15.29
N GLN A 11 -35.34 4.53 15.16
CA GLN A 11 -33.89 4.46 14.91
C GLN A 11 -33.47 5.18 13.63
N ALA A 12 -34.33 5.19 12.60
CA ALA A 12 -34.07 5.93 11.36
C ALA A 12 -34.05 7.46 11.61
N GLU A 13 -35.00 7.99 12.38
CA GLU A 13 -35.03 9.41 12.75
C GLU A 13 -33.85 9.81 13.62
N ILE A 14 -33.44 8.95 14.56
CA ILE A 14 -32.23 9.14 15.37
C ILE A 14 -30.99 9.17 14.47
N THR A 15 -30.90 8.27 13.49
CA THR A 15 -29.76 8.22 12.55
C THR A 15 -29.70 9.48 11.69
N ILE A 16 -30.83 9.97 11.18
CA ILE A 16 -30.90 11.22 10.40
C ILE A 16 -30.44 12.41 11.26
N ARG A 17 -30.93 12.51 12.52
CA ARG A 17 -30.50 13.55 13.47
C ARG A 17 -29.00 13.48 13.77
N CYS A 18 -28.44 12.28 13.92
CA CYS A 18 -27.00 12.09 14.05
C CYS A 18 -26.25 12.60 12.82
N CYS A 19 -26.67 12.24 11.61
CA CYS A 19 -26.02 12.70 10.38
C CYS A 19 -26.05 14.22 10.25
N SER A 20 -27.20 14.86 10.53
CA SER A 20 -27.31 16.33 10.50
C SER A 20 -26.42 17.01 11.55
N ASP A 21 -26.33 16.49 12.78
CA ASP A 21 -25.43 17.04 13.82
C ASP A 21 -23.96 16.85 13.45
N ILE A 22 -23.60 15.72 12.82
CA ILE A 22 -22.25 15.49 12.27
C ILE A 22 -21.92 16.52 11.18
N VAL A 23 -22.78 16.69 10.18
CA VAL A 23 -22.57 17.66 9.10
C VAL A 23 -22.46 19.09 9.63
N ARG A 24 -23.32 19.47 10.58
CA ARG A 24 -23.29 20.79 11.22
C ARG A 24 -21.95 21.05 11.91
N ARG A 25 -21.45 20.10 12.71
CA ARG A 25 -20.15 20.23 13.38
C ARG A 25 -18.97 20.23 12.42
N LEU A 26 -19.05 19.49 11.32
CA LEU A 26 -18.03 19.52 10.26
C LEU A 26 -18.00 20.89 9.57
N LEU A 27 -19.16 21.54 9.40
CA LEU A 27 -19.24 22.92 8.89
C LEU A 27 -18.69 23.93 9.89
N GLU A 28 -19.12 23.88 11.16
CA GLU A 28 -18.62 24.76 12.22
C GLU A 28 -17.08 24.65 12.34
N ALA A 29 -16.55 23.44 12.34
CA ALA A 29 -15.11 23.21 12.36
C ALA A 29 -14.42 23.71 11.07
N HIS A 30 -15.07 23.60 9.91
CA HIS A 30 -14.52 24.13 8.67
C HIS A 30 -14.41 25.66 8.68
N GLU A 31 -15.46 26.35 9.14
CA GLU A 31 -15.49 27.83 9.24
C GLU A 31 -14.46 28.33 10.24
N ASN A 32 -14.26 27.61 11.34
CA ASN A 32 -13.27 27.96 12.36
C ASN A 32 -11.85 27.51 12.03
N GLY A 33 -11.65 26.77 10.93
CA GLY A 33 -10.36 26.20 10.60
C GLY A 33 -9.86 25.24 11.69
N GLU A 34 -10.71 24.34 12.18
CA GLU A 34 -10.38 23.27 13.11
C GLU A 34 -10.34 21.91 12.41
N SER A 35 -9.37 21.07 12.78
CA SER A 35 -9.31 19.68 12.29
C SER A 35 -10.18 18.77 13.15
N VAL A 36 -10.97 17.90 12.51
CA VAL A 36 -11.89 16.99 13.20
C VAL A 36 -11.55 15.54 12.87
N ASN A 37 -11.46 14.70 13.90
CA ASN A 37 -11.39 13.25 13.70
C ASN A 37 -12.81 12.71 13.49
N LEU A 38 -13.14 12.36 12.24
CA LEU A 38 -14.46 11.87 11.86
C LEU A 38 -14.90 10.62 12.66
N ASN A 39 -13.99 9.68 12.96
CA ASN A 39 -14.32 8.47 13.71
C ASN A 39 -14.69 8.76 15.17
N ALA A 40 -13.93 9.66 15.81
CA ALA A 40 -14.22 10.12 17.16
C ALA A 40 -15.55 10.90 17.19
N LEU A 41 -15.76 11.80 16.23
CA LEU A 41 -16.98 12.61 16.11
C LEU A 41 -18.22 11.73 15.94
N LYS A 42 -18.17 10.75 15.04
CA LYS A 42 -19.27 9.80 14.80
C LYS A 42 -19.67 9.06 16.07
N THR A 43 -18.68 8.62 16.84
CA THR A 43 -18.90 7.90 18.11
C THR A 43 -19.49 8.83 19.17
N GLN A 44 -18.99 10.06 19.28
CA GLN A 44 -19.49 11.06 20.23
C GLN A 44 -20.94 11.46 19.93
N VAL A 45 -21.27 11.71 18.66
CA VAL A 45 -22.62 12.10 18.24
C VAL A 45 -23.60 10.93 18.38
N ALA A 46 -23.21 9.71 18.01
CA ALA A 46 -24.04 8.53 18.22
C ALA A 46 -24.38 8.33 19.71
N LYS A 47 -23.40 8.51 20.60
CA LYS A 47 -23.62 8.45 22.06
C LYS A 47 -24.55 9.56 22.55
N LYS A 48 -24.40 10.79 22.05
CA LYS A 48 -25.23 11.96 22.41
C LYS A 48 -26.72 11.75 22.07
N HIS A 49 -27.01 11.18 20.91
CA HIS A 49 -28.40 10.96 20.46
C HIS A 49 -28.96 9.58 20.85
N GLY A 50 -28.19 8.76 21.59
CA GLY A 50 -28.61 7.42 21.99
C GLY A 50 -28.75 6.44 20.81
N SER A 51 -28.04 6.70 19.71
CA SER A 51 -28.04 5.81 18.54
C SER A 51 -27.29 4.52 18.85
N LYS A 52 -27.95 3.38 18.64
CA LYS A 52 -27.28 2.07 18.73
C LYS A 52 -26.33 1.83 17.55
N ILE A 53 -26.59 2.51 16.43
CA ILE A 53 -25.87 2.33 15.18
C ILE A 53 -25.08 3.62 14.92
N VAL A 54 -23.77 3.48 14.72
CA VAL A 54 -22.93 4.59 14.28
C VAL A 54 -23.19 4.82 12.78
N PRO A 55 -23.57 6.04 12.34
CA PRO A 55 -23.88 6.30 10.93
C PRO A 55 -22.73 5.92 10.00
N ARG A 56 -23.03 5.34 8.83
CA ARG A 56 -21.99 5.02 7.84
C ARG A 56 -21.59 6.29 7.08
N LEU A 57 -20.42 6.26 6.44
CA LEU A 57 -19.96 7.38 5.63
C LEU A 57 -20.94 7.75 4.52
N VAL A 58 -21.57 6.75 3.89
CA VAL A 58 -22.61 6.96 2.86
C VAL A 58 -23.82 7.72 3.40
N ASP A 59 -24.26 7.42 4.63
CA ASP A 59 -25.42 8.04 5.26
C ASP A 59 -25.13 9.51 5.61
N ILE A 60 -23.88 9.81 6.00
CA ILE A 60 -23.40 11.18 6.24
C ILE A 60 -23.32 11.97 4.93
N ILE A 61 -22.75 11.38 3.87
CA ILE A 61 -22.65 11.99 2.53
C ILE A 61 -24.04 12.36 1.99
N SER A 62 -25.02 11.47 2.13
CA SER A 62 -26.40 11.73 1.69
C SER A 62 -27.08 12.87 2.45
N ALA A 63 -26.68 13.12 3.71
CA ALA A 63 -27.22 14.18 4.54
C ALA A 63 -26.57 15.56 4.29
N VAL A 64 -25.52 15.65 3.47
CA VAL A 64 -24.84 16.92 3.15
C VAL A 64 -25.74 17.78 2.25
N PRO A 65 -26.09 19.02 2.65
CA PRO A 65 -26.83 19.99 1.83
C PRO A 65 -26.12 20.30 0.51
N GLN A 66 -26.87 20.56 -0.57
CA GLN A 66 -26.29 20.69 -1.91
C GLN A 66 -25.27 21.83 -2.00
N GLU A 67 -25.49 22.90 -1.24
CA GLU A 67 -24.74 24.15 -1.26
C GLU A 67 -23.31 23.98 -0.75
N VAL A 68 -23.08 22.98 0.12
CA VAL A 68 -21.78 22.72 0.77
C VAL A 68 -21.12 21.44 0.27
N ARG A 69 -21.73 20.75 -0.71
CA ARG A 69 -21.20 19.49 -1.25
C ARG A 69 -19.82 19.64 -1.86
N ASP A 70 -19.55 20.73 -2.58
CA ASP A 70 -18.26 20.94 -3.24
C ASP A 70 -17.11 21.10 -2.23
N ILE A 71 -17.44 21.52 -1.01
CA ILE A 71 -16.49 21.73 0.08
C ILE A 71 -16.30 20.44 0.89
N LEU A 72 -17.39 19.76 1.26
CA LEU A 72 -17.37 18.63 2.17
C LEU A 72 -17.21 17.26 1.49
N LEU A 73 -17.66 17.06 0.25
CA LEU A 73 -17.53 15.76 -0.42
C LEU A 73 -16.08 15.36 -0.71
N PRO A 74 -15.20 16.25 -1.18
CA PRO A 74 -13.78 15.92 -1.31
C PRO A 74 -13.18 15.50 0.04
N LYS A 75 -13.57 16.18 1.13
CA LYS A 75 -13.11 15.91 2.50
C LYS A 75 -13.53 14.54 3.01
N LEU A 76 -14.81 14.22 2.86
CA LEU A 76 -15.40 12.98 3.34
C LEU A 76 -14.96 11.76 2.53
N ARG A 77 -14.51 11.94 1.29
CA ARG A 77 -14.12 10.84 0.37
C ARG A 77 -12.60 10.63 0.30
N ALA A 78 -11.79 11.55 0.83
CA ALA A 78 -10.33 11.42 0.84
C ALA A 78 -9.92 10.13 1.58
N LYS A 79 -9.26 9.22 0.86
CA LYS A 79 -8.72 7.99 1.43
C LYS A 79 -7.21 8.14 1.62
N PRO A 80 -6.67 7.68 2.77
CA PRO A 80 -5.23 7.52 2.88
C PRO A 80 -4.76 6.48 1.85
N VAL A 81 -3.60 6.72 1.25
CA VAL A 81 -2.95 5.81 0.31
C VAL A 81 -1.62 5.35 0.89
N GLU A 82 -1.38 4.05 0.82
CA GLU A 82 -0.09 3.44 1.11
C GLU A 82 0.45 2.91 -0.21
N PHE A 83 1.68 3.30 -0.57
CA PHE A 83 2.33 2.74 -1.74
C PHE A 83 3.02 1.43 -1.37
N ILE A 84 2.90 0.42 -2.24
CA ILE A 84 3.63 -0.84 -2.10
C ILE A 84 4.42 -1.03 -3.39
N ILE A 85 5.74 -0.99 -3.28
CA ILE A 85 6.67 -1.23 -4.38
C ILE A 85 7.01 -2.72 -4.36
N MET A 86 6.41 -3.45 -5.30
CA MET A 86 6.51 -4.90 -5.37
C MET A 86 7.68 -5.37 -6.26
N GLY A 87 8.11 -6.61 -6.04
CA GLY A 87 8.99 -7.35 -6.96
C GLY A 87 10.41 -7.63 -6.47
N GLY A 88 10.75 -7.30 -5.23
CA GLY A 88 11.97 -7.73 -4.53
C GLY A 88 13.30 -7.13 -5.02
N THR A 89 13.36 -6.65 -6.26
CA THR A 89 14.59 -6.25 -6.96
C THR A 89 14.70 -4.76 -7.17
N PHE A 90 13.73 -3.96 -6.70
CA PHE A 90 13.74 -2.50 -6.85
C PHE A 90 15.07 -1.89 -6.42
N MET A 91 15.62 -2.33 -5.27
CA MET A 91 16.87 -1.82 -4.72
C MET A 91 18.14 -2.24 -5.49
N SER A 92 18.04 -3.21 -6.39
CA SER A 92 19.14 -3.59 -7.30
C SER A 92 19.23 -2.70 -8.54
N LEU A 93 18.22 -1.89 -8.82
CA LEU A 93 18.18 -0.99 -9.96
C LEU A 93 19.10 0.24 -9.76
N ALA A 94 19.48 0.88 -10.88
CA ALA A 94 20.29 2.10 -10.86
C ALA A 94 19.65 3.20 -9.99
N GLU A 95 20.46 3.94 -9.25
CA GLU A 95 19.98 4.99 -8.34
C GLU A 95 19.19 6.09 -9.04
N SER A 96 19.57 6.45 -10.28
CA SER A 96 18.83 7.43 -11.08
C SER A 96 17.39 6.99 -11.33
N TYR A 97 17.19 5.74 -11.76
CA TYR A 97 15.86 5.17 -11.98
C TYR A 97 15.05 5.10 -10.69
N ARG A 98 15.67 4.61 -9.59
CA ARG A 98 14.99 4.54 -8.29
C ARG A 98 14.54 5.92 -7.82
N SER A 99 15.41 6.92 -7.94
CA SER A 99 15.13 8.29 -7.50
C SER A 99 14.03 8.95 -8.34
N GLU A 100 14.06 8.77 -9.67
CA GLU A 100 13.02 9.28 -10.57
C GLU A 100 11.67 8.58 -10.31
N PHE A 101 11.67 7.25 -10.14
CA PHE A 101 10.45 6.51 -9.83
C PHE A 101 9.79 7.00 -8.54
N ILE A 102 10.58 7.16 -7.47
CA ILE A 102 10.09 7.65 -6.18
C ILE A 102 9.67 9.12 -6.25
N SER A 103 10.41 9.97 -6.95
CA SER A 103 10.02 11.38 -7.10
C SER A 103 8.65 11.49 -7.76
N GLN A 104 8.39 10.69 -8.80
CA GLN A 104 7.08 10.69 -9.48
C GLN A 104 5.94 10.18 -8.59
N LEU A 105 6.19 9.23 -7.67
CA LEU A 105 5.19 8.84 -6.67
C LEU A 105 4.80 10.01 -5.77
N HIS A 106 5.77 10.73 -5.21
CA HIS A 106 5.52 11.90 -4.34
C HIS A 106 4.89 13.07 -5.11
N ASN A 107 5.33 13.31 -6.34
CA ASN A 107 4.75 14.30 -7.25
C ASN A 107 3.27 14.04 -7.53
N SER A 108 2.89 12.77 -7.75
CA SER A 108 1.51 12.40 -8.02
C SER A 108 0.53 12.79 -6.90
N LEU A 109 1.03 12.88 -5.66
CA LEU A 109 0.23 13.24 -4.48
C LEU A 109 0.31 14.73 -4.15
N SER A 110 1.50 15.33 -4.29
CA SER A 110 1.70 16.75 -4.02
C SER A 110 1.20 17.67 -5.15
N GLY A 111 1.05 17.14 -6.36
CA GLY A 111 0.79 17.93 -7.58
C GLY A 111 2.03 18.70 -8.09
N PHE A 112 3.19 18.47 -7.49
CA PHE A 112 4.47 19.01 -7.95
C PHE A 112 4.97 18.28 -9.20
N THR A 113 5.84 18.92 -9.99
CA THR A 113 6.49 18.31 -11.15
C THR A 113 7.99 18.55 -11.04
N GLY A 114 8.76 17.50 -10.79
CA GLY A 114 10.22 17.55 -10.69
C GLY A 114 10.85 16.16 -10.62
N ASN A 115 12.15 16.08 -10.86
CA ASN A 115 12.87 14.80 -10.88
C ASN A 115 13.81 14.62 -9.67
N ASP A 116 13.87 15.60 -8.77
CA ASP A 116 14.65 15.51 -7.54
C ASP A 116 13.82 14.86 -6.44
N VAL A 117 14.32 13.74 -5.90
CA VAL A 117 13.61 12.95 -4.90
C VAL A 117 13.54 13.67 -3.55
N ASP A 118 14.59 14.40 -3.16
CA ASP A 118 14.62 15.09 -1.86
C ASP A 118 13.65 16.28 -1.85
N GLU A 119 13.55 16.99 -2.96
CA GLU A 119 12.55 18.03 -3.17
C GLU A 119 11.15 17.45 -3.19
N ALA A 120 10.91 16.38 -3.94
CA ALA A 120 9.59 15.75 -4.05
C ALA A 120 9.08 15.26 -2.68
N VAL A 121 9.92 14.53 -1.92
CA VAL A 121 9.59 14.05 -0.57
C VAL A 121 9.30 15.23 0.36
N ARG A 122 10.16 16.26 0.35
CA ARG A 122 9.99 17.45 1.19
C ARG A 122 8.73 18.24 0.85
N LEU A 123 8.39 18.38 -0.42
CA LEU A 123 7.19 19.07 -0.87
C LEU A 123 5.94 18.28 -0.51
N GLU A 124 5.98 16.96 -0.58
CA GLU A 124 4.91 16.09 -0.10
C GLU A 124 4.70 16.24 1.42
N GLU A 125 5.78 16.21 2.21
CA GLU A 125 5.74 16.45 3.67
C GLU A 125 5.26 17.87 4.02
N ARG A 126 5.74 18.88 3.28
CA ARG A 126 5.30 20.26 3.47
C ARG A 126 3.84 20.44 3.10
N THR A 127 3.38 19.78 2.04
CA THR A 127 1.98 19.78 1.62
C THR A 127 1.12 19.13 2.70
N LYS A 128 1.54 17.98 3.25
CA LYS A 128 0.91 17.36 4.43
C LYS A 128 0.84 18.32 5.62
N LEU A 129 1.93 19.01 5.93
CA LEU A 129 2.01 19.95 7.06
C LEU A 129 1.10 21.17 6.84
N ILE A 130 1.16 21.81 5.68
CA ILE A 130 0.32 22.96 5.31
C ILE A 130 -1.16 22.55 5.35
N LEU A 131 -1.51 21.39 4.80
CA LEU A 131 -2.88 20.87 4.85
C LEU A 131 -3.28 20.58 6.30
N SER A 132 -2.38 20.03 7.13
CA SER A 132 -2.65 19.79 8.56
C SER A 132 -2.87 21.07 9.36
N LEU A 133 -2.12 22.14 9.07
CA LEU A 133 -2.17 23.42 9.77
C LEU A 133 -3.34 24.30 9.32
N LEU A 134 -3.71 24.24 8.04
CA LEU A 134 -4.82 25.03 7.49
C LEU A 134 -6.19 24.36 7.71
N SER A 135 -6.27 23.31 8.54
CA SER A 135 -7.50 22.51 8.76
C SER A 135 -8.12 21.99 7.46
N TYR A 136 -7.24 21.78 6.49
CA TYR A 136 -7.46 21.18 5.19
C TYR A 136 -6.89 19.76 5.14
N ALA A 137 -6.53 19.16 6.28
CA ALA A 137 -6.07 17.78 6.38
C ALA A 137 -7.06 16.80 5.73
N GLU A 138 -8.35 17.12 5.80
CA GLU A 138 -9.40 16.40 5.09
C GLU A 138 -9.50 16.79 3.60
N GLN A 139 -9.12 18.01 3.19
CA GLN A 139 -9.14 18.45 1.77
C GLN A 139 -7.96 17.92 0.95
N ALA A 140 -6.95 17.33 1.58
CA ALA A 140 -5.89 16.61 0.88
C ALA A 140 -6.54 15.49 0.05
N LYS A 141 -6.67 15.70 -1.28
CA LYS A 141 -7.40 14.77 -2.17
C LYS A 141 -6.91 13.33 -2.04
N THR A 142 -5.65 13.14 -1.68
CA THR A 142 -5.04 11.86 -1.33
C THR A 142 -3.80 12.15 -0.46
N LYS A 143 -3.60 11.44 0.67
CA LYS A 143 -2.36 11.55 1.47
C LYS A 143 -1.60 10.22 1.43
N CYS A 144 -0.28 10.27 1.26
CA CYS A 144 0.56 9.11 1.51
C CYS A 144 0.66 8.86 3.02
N ILE A 145 0.24 7.69 3.50
CA ILE A 145 0.45 7.27 4.88
C ILE A 145 1.73 6.46 5.07
N GLY A 146 2.29 5.93 3.98
CA GLY A 146 3.48 5.10 4.03
C GLY A 146 3.89 4.59 2.66
N ILE A 147 5.15 4.20 2.57
CA ILE A 147 5.72 3.47 1.44
C ILE A 147 6.29 2.17 1.98
N THR A 148 5.84 1.07 1.41
CA THR A 148 6.35 -0.28 1.65
C THR A 148 7.22 -0.68 0.46
N ILE A 149 8.45 -1.11 0.73
CA ILE A 149 9.36 -1.61 -0.30
C ILE A 149 9.59 -3.10 -0.05
N GLU A 150 9.22 -3.92 -1.04
CA GLU A 150 9.64 -5.32 -1.11
C GLU A 150 11.09 -5.39 -1.59
N THR A 151 11.92 -6.13 -0.89
CA THR A 151 13.31 -6.30 -1.30
C THR A 151 13.87 -7.65 -0.91
N ARG A 152 14.97 -8.07 -1.52
CA ARG A 152 15.69 -9.25 -1.05
C ARG A 152 16.52 -8.93 0.22
N PRO A 153 16.69 -9.89 1.15
CA PRO A 153 17.47 -9.69 2.38
C PRO A 153 18.91 -9.19 2.15
N ASP A 154 19.55 -9.59 1.05
CA ASP A 154 20.89 -9.14 0.66
C ASP A 154 20.92 -7.66 0.21
N TYR A 155 19.78 -7.07 -0.12
CA TYR A 155 19.60 -5.65 -0.39
C TYR A 155 19.09 -4.83 0.81
N CYS A 156 19.15 -5.38 2.03
CA CYS A 156 18.82 -4.68 3.28
C CYS A 156 20.05 -4.11 4.02
N LEU A 157 21.17 -3.90 3.33
CA LEU A 157 22.40 -3.36 3.90
C LEU A 157 22.30 -1.85 4.21
N LYS A 158 23.19 -1.33 5.07
CA LYS A 158 23.20 0.08 5.49
C LYS A 158 23.04 1.10 4.35
N PRO A 159 23.75 1.01 3.21
CA PRO A 159 23.59 1.97 2.12
C PRO A 159 22.17 1.97 1.55
N HIS A 160 21.57 0.78 1.42
CA HIS A 160 20.21 0.62 0.90
C HIS A 160 19.17 1.15 1.87
N LEU A 161 19.32 0.87 3.18
CA LEU A 161 18.45 1.41 4.21
C LEU A 161 18.47 2.95 4.24
N SER A 162 19.65 3.57 4.08
CA SER A 162 19.75 5.03 3.95
C SER A 162 18.98 5.56 2.74
N SER A 163 19.07 4.89 1.58
CA SER A 163 18.26 5.25 0.40
C SER A 163 16.76 5.06 0.65
N MET A 164 16.35 3.96 1.27
CA MET A 164 14.94 3.69 1.59
C MET A 164 14.36 4.76 2.51
N LEU A 165 15.10 5.15 3.56
CA LEU A 165 14.72 6.25 4.45
C LEU A 165 14.58 7.57 3.67
N ARG A 166 15.55 7.87 2.80
CA ARG A 166 15.52 9.05 1.91
C ARG A 166 14.28 9.04 1.00
N TYR A 167 13.83 7.88 0.55
CA TYR A 167 12.64 7.71 -0.29
C TYR A 167 11.31 7.90 0.47
N GLY A 168 11.33 7.98 1.80
CA GLY A 168 10.13 8.01 2.63
C GLY A 168 9.54 6.61 2.91
N CYS A 169 10.36 5.56 2.80
CA CYS A 169 9.98 4.19 3.15
C CYS A 169 9.70 4.08 4.66
N THR A 170 8.52 3.57 5.00
CA THR A 170 8.06 3.38 6.38
C THR A 170 8.00 1.92 6.80
N ARG A 171 7.92 1.01 5.82
CA ARG A 171 7.87 -0.44 6.03
C ARG A 171 8.77 -1.13 5.02
N LEU A 172 9.56 -2.08 5.49
CA LEU A 172 10.42 -2.91 4.65
C LEU A 172 9.92 -4.34 4.75
N GLU A 173 9.74 -5.00 3.61
CA GLU A 173 9.36 -6.41 3.53
C GLU A 173 10.45 -7.19 2.79
N PRO A 174 11.38 -7.83 3.52
CA PRO A 174 12.34 -8.74 2.91
C PRO A 174 11.63 -9.98 2.37
N ASP A 175 11.90 -10.39 1.13
CA ASP A 175 11.43 -11.66 0.58
C ASP A 175 12.18 -12.81 1.27
N GLU A 176 11.47 -13.83 1.75
CA GLU A 176 12.06 -15.05 2.29
C GLU A 176 12.29 -16.06 1.16
N LEU A 177 13.26 -15.75 0.29
CA LEU A 177 13.60 -16.64 -0.82
C LEU A 177 14.48 -17.79 -0.35
N GLU A 178 13.98 -19.00 -0.53
CA GLU A 178 14.71 -20.24 -0.30
C GLU A 178 15.20 -20.83 -1.62
N LEU A 179 16.46 -21.29 -1.65
CA LEU A 179 16.95 -22.13 -2.73
C LEU A 179 16.50 -23.57 -2.46
N ILE A 180 15.54 -24.04 -3.25
CA ILE A 180 15.05 -25.40 -3.18
C ILE A 180 15.73 -26.25 -4.23
N ARG A 181 16.28 -27.40 -3.80
CA ARG A 181 16.86 -28.40 -4.68
C ARG A 181 16.04 -29.68 -4.63
N ARG A 182 15.54 -30.12 -5.79
CA ARG A 182 14.81 -31.38 -5.97
C ARG A 182 15.54 -32.23 -6.99
N ASP A 183 16.05 -33.38 -6.55
CA ASP A 183 16.72 -34.36 -7.40
C ASP A 183 15.76 -35.52 -7.70
N TYR A 184 15.62 -35.91 -8.97
CA TYR A 184 14.73 -36.99 -9.38
C TYR A 184 15.21 -37.72 -10.65
N VAL A 185 14.67 -38.92 -10.87
CA VAL A 185 14.94 -39.71 -12.07
C VAL A 185 13.78 -39.57 -13.05
N ALA A 186 14.07 -39.18 -14.29
CA ALA A 186 13.09 -39.09 -15.36
C ALA A 186 13.68 -39.67 -16.66
N ASN A 187 12.90 -40.42 -17.43
CA ASN A 187 13.32 -40.99 -18.73
C ASN A 187 14.72 -41.62 -18.67
N GLY A 188 14.97 -42.47 -17.67
CA GLY A 188 16.22 -43.22 -17.53
C GLY A 188 17.46 -42.39 -17.15
N GLY A 189 17.31 -41.18 -16.60
CA GLY A 189 18.47 -40.44 -16.11
C GLY A 189 18.14 -39.39 -15.05
N TRP A 190 19.21 -38.84 -14.48
CA TRP A 190 19.16 -37.98 -13.31
C TRP A 190 18.92 -36.52 -13.67
N GLU A 191 17.92 -35.91 -13.04
CA GLU A 191 17.61 -34.50 -13.17
C GLU A 191 17.67 -33.79 -11.82
N THR A 192 18.22 -32.58 -11.83
CA THR A 192 18.30 -31.69 -10.67
C THR A 192 17.52 -30.43 -11.00
N PHE A 193 16.50 -30.14 -10.20
CA PHE A 193 15.71 -28.93 -10.30
C PHE A 193 16.09 -28.01 -9.15
N LEU A 194 16.62 -26.84 -9.48
CA LEU A 194 16.94 -25.78 -8.55
C LEU A 194 15.94 -24.66 -8.76
N SER A 195 15.35 -24.15 -7.68
CA SER A 195 14.40 -23.05 -7.75
C SER A 195 14.61 -22.09 -6.58
N TYR A 196 14.46 -20.79 -6.86
CA TYR A 196 14.29 -19.79 -5.81
C TYR A 196 12.80 -19.56 -5.61
N GLU A 197 12.30 -20.00 -4.46
CA GLU A 197 10.87 -19.94 -4.10
C GLU A 197 10.70 -19.13 -2.81
N ASP A 198 9.63 -18.34 -2.71
CA ASP A 198 9.09 -17.88 -1.43
C ASP A 198 8.01 -18.90 -1.02
N PRO A 199 8.30 -19.81 -0.07
CA PRO A 199 7.41 -20.92 0.25
C PRO A 199 6.13 -20.48 0.98
N GLU A 200 6.16 -19.35 1.70
CA GLU A 200 4.99 -18.82 2.42
C GLU A 200 4.00 -18.16 1.45
N ARG A 201 4.52 -17.49 0.41
CA ARG A 201 3.70 -16.79 -0.59
C ARG A 201 3.39 -17.64 -1.82
N ASP A 202 3.93 -18.86 -1.93
CA ASP A 202 3.84 -19.77 -3.09
C ASP A 202 4.28 -19.09 -4.41
N ILE A 203 5.39 -18.34 -4.34
CA ILE A 203 5.95 -17.60 -5.48
C ILE A 203 7.22 -18.29 -5.96
N LEU A 204 7.26 -18.68 -7.24
CA LEU A 204 8.47 -19.13 -7.92
C LEU A 204 9.13 -17.96 -8.65
N VAL A 205 10.31 -17.55 -8.20
CA VAL A 205 11.04 -16.41 -8.79
C VAL A 205 11.87 -16.83 -9.98
N GLY A 206 12.48 -18.00 -9.93
CA GLY A 206 13.30 -18.53 -11.02
C GLY A 206 13.60 -20.01 -10.83
N LEU A 207 13.83 -20.70 -11.94
CA LEU A 207 14.10 -22.12 -11.95
C LEU A 207 15.24 -22.48 -12.91
N LEU A 208 15.98 -23.51 -12.54
CA LEU A 208 17.04 -24.11 -13.33
C LEU A 208 16.88 -25.62 -13.30
N ARG A 209 16.65 -26.22 -14.47
CA ARG A 209 16.59 -27.67 -14.62
C ARG A 209 17.85 -28.18 -15.29
N LEU A 210 18.55 -29.05 -14.59
CA LEU A 210 19.78 -29.69 -15.02
C LEU A 210 19.54 -31.17 -15.32
N ARG A 211 20.23 -31.70 -16.33
CA ARG A 211 20.29 -33.13 -16.67
C ARG A 211 21.74 -33.60 -16.58
N LYS A 212 22.02 -34.56 -15.72
CA LYS A 212 23.35 -35.14 -15.63
C LYS A 212 23.71 -35.81 -16.97
N CYS A 213 24.89 -35.51 -17.51
CA CYS A 213 25.39 -36.17 -18.71
C CYS A 213 25.69 -37.64 -18.39
N THR A 214 25.31 -38.54 -19.31
CA THR A 214 25.50 -39.99 -19.14
C THR A 214 25.87 -40.61 -20.48
N GLU A 215 26.62 -41.71 -20.46
CA GLU A 215 27.05 -42.40 -21.69
C GLU A 215 25.87 -42.83 -22.57
N ALA A 216 24.73 -43.17 -21.98
CA ALA A 216 23.54 -43.58 -22.71
C ALA A 216 22.83 -42.44 -23.46
N GLY A 217 23.09 -41.18 -23.10
CA GLY A 217 22.32 -40.02 -23.59
C GLY A 217 23.15 -38.82 -24.05
N THR A 218 24.48 -38.90 -24.00
CA THR A 218 25.38 -37.79 -24.33
C THR A 218 26.39 -38.23 -25.40
N PHE A 219 26.31 -37.62 -26.59
CA PHE A 219 27.15 -37.99 -27.74
C PHE A 219 28.54 -37.35 -27.75
N ARG A 220 28.79 -36.40 -26.86
CA ARG A 220 30.02 -35.60 -26.82
C ARG A 220 30.89 -36.09 -25.66
N GLU A 221 31.98 -36.75 -26.00
CA GLU A 221 32.90 -37.35 -25.03
C GLU A 221 33.51 -36.31 -24.08
N GLU A 222 33.68 -35.06 -24.53
CA GLU A 222 34.17 -33.97 -23.67
C GLU A 222 33.26 -33.68 -22.46
N LEU A 223 31.96 -34.01 -22.56
CA LEU A 223 31.00 -33.84 -21.47
C LEU A 223 30.93 -35.06 -20.53
N LEU A 224 31.63 -36.14 -20.87
CA LEU A 224 31.65 -37.39 -20.11
C LEU A 224 32.95 -37.60 -19.32
N LYS A 225 34.04 -36.95 -19.74
CA LYS A 225 35.40 -37.17 -19.22
C LYS A 225 35.53 -37.13 -17.69
N ASP A 226 34.77 -36.27 -17.01
CA ASP A 226 34.85 -36.10 -15.55
C ASP A 226 33.60 -36.61 -14.80
N GLY A 227 32.56 -37.06 -15.50
CA GLY A 227 31.31 -37.55 -14.91
C GLY A 227 30.52 -36.53 -14.06
N GLN A 228 30.98 -35.27 -14.01
CA GLN A 228 30.42 -34.18 -13.20
C GLN A 228 29.64 -33.14 -14.04
N SER A 229 29.59 -33.30 -15.36
CA SER A 229 28.88 -32.37 -16.22
C SER A 229 27.36 -32.58 -16.19
N SER A 230 26.62 -31.48 -16.19
CA SER A 230 25.16 -31.47 -16.36
C SER A 230 24.78 -30.45 -17.42
N MET A 231 23.80 -30.78 -18.25
CA MET A 231 23.27 -29.87 -19.27
C MET A 231 22.09 -29.07 -18.69
N VAL A 232 22.08 -27.77 -18.96
CA VAL A 232 20.89 -26.93 -18.71
C VAL A 232 19.82 -27.32 -19.72
N ARG A 233 18.68 -27.81 -19.23
CA ARG A 233 17.50 -28.12 -20.05
C ARG A 233 16.50 -26.99 -20.09
N GLU A 234 16.45 -26.21 -19.02
CA GLU A 234 15.50 -25.13 -18.83
C GLU A 234 16.10 -24.11 -17.85
N LEU A 235 15.95 -22.83 -18.16
CA LEU A 235 16.36 -21.70 -17.35
C LEU A 235 15.31 -20.61 -17.54
N HIS A 236 14.68 -20.21 -16.45
CA HIS A 236 13.72 -19.09 -16.40
C HIS A 236 14.03 -18.22 -15.19
#